data_AF-A0A7W6E532-F1
#
_entry.id   AF-A0A7W6E532-F1
#
_cell.length_a   1.000
_cell.length_b   1.000
_cell.length_c   1.000
_cell.angle_alpha   90.00
_cell.angle_beta   90.00
_cell.angle_gamma   90.00
#
_symmetry.space_group_name_H-M   'P 1'
#
loop_
_entity.id
_entity.type
_entity.pdbx_description
1 polymer ?
#
loop_
_entity_poly.entity_id
_entity_poly.type
_entity_poly.pdbx_seq_one_letter_code
_entity_poly.pdbx_strand_id
1 'polypeptide(L)'
;MLRLLAVFALVIGMMAPAYAQDDNGISRAQTGGAQTLDDILKRQDNQRVDDEFRRNATGDPDAGAPTDAPLGTRGGQSDAEMWRGVRFDSADIRSQQRGPAATTLIQDGGMWWLKFREGPLLIYGAALLGGTLLLLAIFYAFRGRIEIEGEKTGRTFTRFSDIERFGHWLLAGSFLVLGITGLISLFGRKVLIPVFGHDAFSALAVVTKWIHNNISWAFMLALIIVFVFWVIHNIPNRKDLVWLMRGGGIFGGGHPPATKFNAGQKIVFWAVIVLGTSISVSGLSLLFPFEFNIFGHTFATLNDFGVMGWVGLDPLPYPLAPQEEMQFAQLWHAVISLVLTAIIFAHIYLGTVGMEGAFDAMGTGEVEETWAREHHSLWVEEIENAKAKQQSKET
;
A
#
# COMPACT_ATOMS: atom_id res chain seq x y z
N MET A 1 36.71 47.90 59.79
CA MET A 1 37.29 46.65 60.33
C MET A 1 36.30 45.49 60.24
N LEU A 2 35.16 45.49 60.95
CA LEU A 2 34.21 44.36 60.95
C LEU A 2 33.67 43.95 59.55
N ARG A 3 33.35 44.92 58.70
CA ARG A 3 32.85 44.66 57.32
C ARG A 3 33.90 44.06 56.39
N LEU A 4 35.16 44.45 56.55
CA LEU A 4 36.29 43.90 55.79
C LEU A 4 36.59 42.47 56.24
N LEU A 5 36.46 42.18 57.53
CA LEU A 5 36.60 40.85 58.10
C LEU A 5 35.48 39.91 57.65
N ALA A 6 34.25 40.41 57.54
CA ALA A 6 33.11 39.64 57.01
C ALA A 6 33.28 39.30 55.52
N VAL A 7 33.75 40.25 54.71
CA VAL A 7 34.05 40.00 53.29
C VAL A 7 35.21 39.02 53.15
N PHE A 8 36.26 39.16 53.96
CA PHE A 8 37.40 38.24 53.95
C PHE A 8 37.00 36.82 54.36
N ALA A 9 36.13 36.67 55.37
CA ALA A 9 35.57 35.37 55.78
C ALA A 9 34.67 34.76 54.70
N LEU A 10 33.87 35.58 54.00
CA LEU A 10 33.03 35.12 52.89
C LEU A 10 33.88 34.64 51.70
N VAL A 11 34.93 35.39 51.34
CA VAL A 11 35.85 35.04 50.25
C VAL A 11 36.63 33.76 50.58
N ILE A 12 37.09 33.60 51.82
CA ILE A 12 37.74 32.35 52.27
C ILE A 12 36.73 31.19 52.28
N GLY A 13 35.49 31.42 52.70
CA GLY A 13 34.42 30.42 52.64
C GLY A 13 34.07 29.97 51.22
N MET A 14 34.17 30.88 50.24
CA MET A 14 33.99 30.57 48.81
C MET A 14 35.24 29.95 48.16
N MET A 15 36.41 30.06 48.80
CA MET A 15 37.65 29.41 48.38
C MET A 15 37.88 28.04 49.02
N ALA A 16 36.94 27.55 49.84
CA ALA A 16 36.96 26.17 50.27
C ALA A 16 36.89 25.27 49.03
N PRO A 17 37.84 24.34 48.83
CA PRO A 17 37.77 23.41 47.72
C PRO A 17 36.45 22.65 47.84
N ALA A 18 35.65 22.68 46.79
CA ALA A 18 34.55 21.75 46.65
C ALA A 18 35.18 20.36 46.58
N TYR A 19 35.14 19.62 47.68
CA TYR A 19 35.39 18.20 47.64
C TYR A 19 34.27 17.60 46.79
N ALA A 20 34.60 17.21 45.56
CA ALA A 20 33.74 16.31 44.81
C ALA A 20 33.48 15.11 45.74
N GLN A 21 32.22 14.69 45.89
CA GLN A 21 31.95 13.41 46.54
C GLN A 21 32.80 12.37 45.84
N ASP A 22 33.63 11.66 46.61
CA ASP A 22 34.41 10.55 46.08
C ASP A 22 33.46 9.62 45.35
N ASP A 23 33.79 9.32 44.09
CA ASP A 23 33.08 8.31 43.31
C ASP A 23 33.21 7.00 44.08
N ASN A 24 32.13 6.55 44.72
CA ASN A 24 32.10 5.37 45.57
C ASN A 24 32.36 4.06 44.78
N GLY A 25 32.84 4.14 43.53
CA GLY A 25 33.04 3.04 42.62
C GLY A 25 31.74 2.43 42.10
N ILE A 26 30.59 2.94 42.55
CA ILE A 26 29.27 2.51 42.10
C ILE A 26 29.00 3.18 40.77
N SER A 27 29.44 2.54 39.69
CA SER A 27 29.09 3.02 38.36
C SER A 27 27.57 3.01 38.22
N ARG A 28 27.01 3.98 37.49
CA ARG A 28 25.57 4.01 37.18
C ARG A 28 25.06 2.70 36.54
N ALA A 29 25.95 1.91 35.95
CA ALA A 29 25.62 0.58 35.44
C ALA A 29 25.38 -0.46 36.56
N GLN A 30 26.02 -0.30 37.73
CA GLN A 30 25.89 -1.17 38.89
C GLN A 30 24.64 -0.88 39.73
N THR A 31 24.03 0.29 39.61
CA THR A 31 22.75 0.60 40.28
C THR A 31 21.55 -0.12 39.67
N GLY A 32 21.77 -0.87 38.57
CA GLY A 32 20.72 -1.47 37.76
C GLY A 32 19.94 -0.41 36.99
N GLY A 33 19.64 -0.67 35.72
CA GLY A 33 18.62 0.09 35.02
C GLY A 33 19.00 1.43 34.37
N ALA A 34 20.28 1.76 34.31
CA ALA A 34 20.73 2.88 33.49
C ALA A 34 21.11 2.40 32.10
N GLN A 35 20.77 3.20 31.07
CA GLN A 35 21.31 3.00 29.73
C GLN A 35 22.84 3.04 29.80
N THR A 36 23.48 2.01 29.28
CA THR A 36 24.93 1.97 29.16
C THR A 36 25.37 2.82 27.97
N LEU A 37 26.65 3.20 27.94
CA LEU A 37 27.23 3.84 26.75
C LEU A 37 27.09 2.93 25.53
N ASP A 38 27.24 1.62 25.70
CA ASP A 38 27.06 0.62 24.65
C ASP A 38 25.63 0.65 24.08
N ASP A 39 24.60 0.74 24.94
CA ASP A 39 23.19 0.89 24.50
C ASP A 39 22.93 2.19 23.73
N ILE A 40 23.68 3.25 24.04
CA ILE A 40 23.59 4.53 23.33
C ILE A 40 24.25 4.40 21.96
N LEU A 41 25.46 3.85 21.91
CA LEU A 41 26.22 3.66 20.66
C LEU A 41 25.48 2.69 19.73
N LYS A 42 24.97 1.57 20.24
CA LYS A 42 24.14 0.63 19.46
C LYS A 42 22.91 1.30 18.85
N ARG A 43 22.20 2.16 19.59
CA ARG A 43 21.08 2.93 19.03
C ARG A 43 21.50 3.94 17.97
N GLN A 44 22.65 4.60 18.16
CA GLN A 44 23.21 5.53 17.16
C GLN A 44 23.60 4.79 15.87
N ASP A 45 24.10 3.57 15.99
CA ASP A 45 24.40 2.66 14.88
C ASP A 45 23.15 1.92 14.36
N ASN A 46 21.96 2.26 14.86
CA ASN A 46 20.68 1.67 14.47
C ASN A 46 20.64 0.13 14.67
N GLN A 47 21.39 -0.37 15.65
CA GLN A 47 21.40 -1.75 16.11
C GLN A 47 20.29 -2.00 17.13
N ARG A 48 19.84 -3.25 17.23
CA ARG A 48 18.83 -3.67 18.21
C ARG A 48 19.44 -3.61 19.61
N VAL A 49 18.76 -2.91 20.52
CA VAL A 49 19.10 -2.85 21.94
C VAL A 49 18.01 -3.57 22.73
N ASP A 50 18.42 -4.28 23.77
CA ASP A 50 17.49 -4.87 24.72
C ASP A 50 16.89 -3.77 25.59
N ASP A 51 15.59 -3.52 25.42
CA ASP A 51 14.83 -2.52 26.16
C ASP A 51 13.95 -3.15 27.27
N GLU A 52 14.12 -4.44 27.61
CA GLU A 52 13.29 -5.15 28.62
C GLU A 52 13.23 -4.38 29.95
N PHE A 53 14.40 -3.99 30.47
CA PHE A 53 14.47 -3.19 31.69
C PHE A 53 13.64 -1.90 31.57
N ARG A 54 13.71 -1.21 30.43
CA ARG A 54 13.04 0.08 30.24
C ARG A 54 11.53 -0.08 30.14
N ARG A 55 11.05 -1.18 29.58
CA ARG A 55 9.63 -1.53 29.53
C ARG A 55 9.06 -1.79 30.92
N ASN A 56 9.86 -2.38 31.80
CA ASN A 56 9.42 -2.78 33.14
C ASN A 56 9.64 -1.70 34.21
N ALA A 57 10.55 -0.76 34.00
CA ALA A 57 10.85 0.31 34.95
C ALA A 57 9.99 1.56 34.70
N THR A 58 8.69 1.43 34.95
CA THR A 58 7.70 2.51 34.78
C THR A 58 7.25 3.11 36.12
N GLY A 59 7.85 2.67 37.22
CA GLY A 59 7.62 3.16 38.58
C GLY A 59 6.23 2.85 39.12
N ASP A 60 5.99 3.19 40.39
CA ASP A 60 4.68 3.07 41.06
C ASP A 60 4.27 4.43 41.64
N PRO A 61 3.16 5.06 41.19
CA PRO A 61 2.74 6.37 41.68
C PRO A 61 2.48 6.37 43.18
N ASP A 62 2.05 5.23 43.72
CA ASP A 62 1.65 5.06 45.11
C ASP A 62 2.84 4.76 46.05
N ALA A 63 4.03 4.47 45.49
CA ALA A 63 5.25 4.18 46.25
C ALA A 63 5.96 5.44 46.81
N GLY A 64 5.26 6.57 46.89
CA GLY A 64 5.79 7.84 47.41
C GLY A 64 6.17 7.77 48.88
N ALA A 65 7.27 8.44 49.26
CA ALA A 65 7.59 8.65 50.67
C ALA A 65 6.49 9.50 51.34
N PRO A 66 6.26 9.32 52.66
CA PRO A 66 5.32 10.13 53.43
C PRO A 66 5.54 11.63 53.19
N THR A 67 4.46 12.42 53.14
CA THR A 67 4.54 13.86 52.81
C THR A 67 5.35 14.67 53.82
N ASP A 68 5.55 14.15 55.03
CA ASP A 68 6.38 14.70 56.10
C ASP A 68 7.85 14.23 56.05
N ALA A 69 8.18 13.24 55.20
CA ALA A 69 9.55 12.79 54.98
C ALA A 69 10.32 13.73 54.03
N PRO A 70 11.66 13.80 54.15
CA PRO A 70 12.49 14.51 53.17
C PRO A 70 12.19 14.03 51.74
N LEU A 71 11.85 14.97 50.84
CA LEU A 71 11.46 14.71 49.44
C LEU A 71 10.10 14.00 49.24
N GLY A 72 9.28 13.83 50.27
CA GLY A 72 7.95 13.20 50.16
C GLY A 72 6.98 13.93 49.20
N THR A 73 7.18 15.22 48.96
CA THR A 73 6.40 16.01 47.99
C THR A 73 6.73 15.71 46.53
N ARG A 74 7.76 14.89 46.25
CA ARG A 74 8.17 14.52 44.88
C ARG A 74 7.40 13.33 44.30
N GLY A 75 6.56 12.66 45.10
CA GLY A 75 5.78 11.50 44.67
C GLY A 75 6.58 10.19 44.58
N GLY A 76 5.91 9.11 44.16
CA GLY A 76 6.49 7.76 44.04
C GLY A 76 7.18 7.44 42.72
N GLN A 77 7.03 8.31 41.71
CA GLN A 77 7.62 8.12 40.37
C GLN A 77 8.53 9.27 39.97
N SER A 78 9.62 8.94 39.30
CA SER A 78 10.48 9.91 38.61
C SER A 78 9.92 10.28 37.23
N ASP A 79 10.30 11.45 36.71
CA ASP A 79 9.92 11.89 35.36
C ASP A 79 10.32 10.85 34.29
N ALA A 80 11.47 10.18 34.44
CA ALA A 80 11.94 9.17 33.51
C ALA A 80 11.08 7.90 33.52
N GLU A 81 10.53 7.52 34.66
CA GLU A 81 9.57 6.40 34.80
C GLU A 81 8.24 6.77 34.16
N MET A 82 7.74 7.98 34.42
CA MET A 82 6.52 8.50 33.79
C MET A 82 6.64 8.50 32.25
N TRP A 83 7.71 9.08 31.70
CA TRP A 83 7.92 9.12 30.25
C TRP A 83 8.14 7.73 29.63
N ARG A 84 8.69 6.77 30.39
CA ARG A 84 8.75 5.36 29.95
C ARG A 84 7.36 4.73 29.92
N GLY A 85 6.55 4.96 30.94
CA GLY A 85 5.16 4.47 30.97
C GLY A 85 4.34 5.02 29.81
N VAL A 86 4.53 6.30 29.47
CA VAL A 86 3.91 6.92 28.29
C VAL A 86 4.43 6.31 26.98
N ARG A 87 5.73 6.04 26.87
CA ARG A 87 6.35 5.48 25.67
C ARG A 87 5.97 4.03 25.41
N PHE A 88 5.85 3.23 26.47
CA PHE A 88 5.55 1.79 26.40
C PHE A 88 4.07 1.48 26.65
N ASP A 89 3.22 2.50 26.62
CA ASP A 89 1.75 2.39 26.76
C ASP A 89 1.31 1.68 28.06
N SER A 90 2.07 1.85 29.15
CA SER A 90 1.75 1.31 30.47
C SER A 90 1.24 2.36 31.47
N ALA A 91 1.27 3.65 31.10
CA ALA A 91 0.71 4.72 31.93
C ALA A 91 -0.82 4.70 31.92
N ASP A 92 -1.47 4.95 33.08
CA ASP A 92 -2.93 5.17 33.15
C ASP A 92 -3.29 6.53 32.53
N ILE A 93 -3.50 6.56 31.21
CA ILE A 93 -3.92 7.75 30.48
C ILE A 93 -5.43 7.80 30.40
N ARG A 94 -6.01 8.90 30.90
CA ARG A 94 -7.45 9.19 30.80
C ARG A 94 -7.68 10.34 29.84
N SER A 95 -8.53 10.10 28.84
CA SER A 95 -8.95 11.12 27.88
C SER A 95 -10.47 11.31 27.93
N GLN A 96 -10.93 12.55 27.74
CA GLN A 96 -12.36 12.84 27.56
C GLN A 96 -12.86 12.30 26.21
N GLN A 97 -11.98 12.18 25.21
CA GLN A 97 -12.29 11.57 23.93
C GLN A 97 -12.32 10.04 24.09
N ARG A 98 -13.42 9.40 23.69
CA ARG A 98 -13.58 7.94 23.71
C ARG A 98 -13.26 7.29 22.36
N GLY A 99 -12.08 7.58 21.82
CA GLY A 99 -11.61 7.02 20.54
C GLY A 99 -10.63 5.85 20.75
N PRO A 100 -10.52 4.90 19.80
CA PRO A 100 -9.61 3.75 19.89
C PRO A 100 -8.12 4.09 20.06
N ALA A 101 -7.72 5.33 19.78
CA ALA A 101 -6.35 5.84 19.89
C ALA A 101 -6.20 6.97 20.94
N ALA A 102 -7.25 7.25 21.72
CA ALA A 102 -7.32 8.46 22.54
C ALA A 102 -6.37 8.45 23.75
N THR A 103 -5.83 7.29 24.11
CA THR A 103 -4.91 7.09 25.23
C THR A 103 -3.47 6.85 24.81
N THR A 104 -3.23 6.60 23.51
CA THR A 104 -1.87 6.40 22.97
C THR A 104 -1.20 7.75 22.70
N LEU A 105 -0.21 8.11 23.51
CA LEU A 105 0.46 9.42 23.41
C LEU A 105 1.76 9.40 22.58
N ILE A 106 2.49 8.29 22.62
CA ILE A 106 3.73 8.10 21.83
C ILE A 106 3.60 6.79 21.07
N GLN A 107 3.89 6.82 19.77
CA GLN A 107 3.89 5.64 18.91
C GLN A 107 5.17 5.65 18.07
N ASP A 108 6.05 4.67 18.29
CA ASP A 108 7.28 4.51 17.51
C ASP A 108 7.22 3.34 16.50
N GLY A 109 6.24 2.45 16.63
CA GLY A 109 5.98 1.36 15.68
C GLY A 109 5.72 1.81 14.24
N GLY A 110 5.32 3.06 14.00
CA GLY A 110 5.02 3.59 12.66
C GLY A 110 6.22 4.17 11.91
N MET A 111 7.40 4.23 12.53
CA MET A 111 8.56 4.87 11.92
C MET A 111 9.08 4.12 10.69
N TRP A 112 8.97 2.79 10.65
CA TRP A 112 9.33 2.01 9.47
C TRP A 112 8.43 2.37 8.28
N TRP A 113 7.11 2.49 8.53
CA TRP A 113 6.12 2.84 7.52
C TRP A 113 6.36 4.25 7.00
N LEU A 114 6.64 5.21 7.89
CA LEU A 114 6.97 6.57 7.51
C LEU A 114 8.21 6.62 6.61
N LYS A 115 9.32 5.98 7.05
CA LYS A 115 10.57 5.92 6.26
C LYS A 115 10.35 5.27 4.91
N PHE A 116 9.59 4.17 4.85
CA PHE A 116 9.27 3.49 3.59
C PHE A 116 8.43 4.37 2.66
N ARG A 117 7.40 5.03 3.19
CA ARG A 117 6.51 5.90 2.43
C ARG A 117 7.20 7.16 1.94
N GLU A 118 8.12 7.74 2.71
CA GLU A 118 8.81 8.98 2.35
C GLU A 118 9.90 8.80 1.28
N GLY A 119 10.45 7.59 1.13
CA GLY A 119 11.51 7.30 0.18
C GLY A 119 11.17 6.14 -0.75
N PRO A 120 11.42 4.88 -0.33
CA PRO A 120 11.27 3.69 -1.18
C PRO A 120 9.99 3.62 -1.99
N LEU A 121 8.82 3.84 -1.37
CA LEU A 121 7.53 3.75 -2.06
C LEU A 121 7.41 4.76 -3.20
N LEU A 122 7.85 6.00 -2.99
CA LEU A 122 7.81 7.05 -4.01
C LEU A 122 8.77 6.76 -5.14
N ILE A 123 10.00 6.35 -4.81
CA ILE A 123 11.06 6.08 -5.80
C ILE A 123 10.66 4.87 -6.65
N TYR A 124 10.33 3.74 -6.03
CA TYR A 124 9.96 2.53 -6.76
C TYR A 124 8.62 2.69 -7.49
N GLY A 125 7.66 3.40 -6.90
CA GLY A 125 6.40 3.72 -7.57
C GLY A 125 6.61 4.58 -8.82
N ALA A 126 7.40 5.65 -8.72
CA ALA A 126 7.71 6.50 -9.87
C ALA A 126 8.52 5.74 -10.94
N ALA A 127 9.51 4.95 -10.53
CA ALA A 127 10.30 4.14 -11.44
C ALA A 127 9.46 3.06 -12.14
N LEU A 128 8.54 2.40 -11.43
CA LEU A 128 7.64 1.40 -12.00
C LEU A 128 6.72 2.03 -13.06
N LEU A 129 6.02 3.11 -12.69
CA LEU A 129 5.04 3.74 -13.59
C LEU A 129 5.73 4.43 -14.77
N GLY A 130 6.74 5.26 -14.50
CA GLY A 130 7.52 5.95 -15.53
C GLY A 130 8.29 4.97 -16.41
N GLY A 131 8.90 3.94 -15.82
CA GLY A 131 9.59 2.88 -16.54
C GLY A 131 8.64 2.08 -17.43
N THR A 132 7.45 1.74 -16.96
CA THR A 132 6.43 1.06 -17.79
C THR A 132 6.03 1.92 -18.99
N LEU A 133 5.73 3.20 -18.79
CA LEU A 133 5.40 4.11 -19.88
C LEU A 133 6.55 4.27 -20.88
N LEU A 134 7.79 4.39 -20.39
CA LEU A 134 8.98 4.46 -21.22
C LEU A 134 9.17 3.17 -22.03
N LEU A 135 9.01 2.00 -21.42
CA LEU A 135 9.11 0.71 -22.09
C LEU A 135 8.05 0.57 -23.18
N LEU A 136 6.80 0.98 -22.92
CA LEU A 136 5.73 0.98 -23.92
C LEU A 136 6.02 1.95 -25.06
N ALA A 137 6.56 3.14 -24.77
CA ALA A 137 6.95 4.11 -25.79
C ALA A 137 8.11 3.59 -26.67
N ILE A 138 9.13 2.99 -26.05
CA ILE A 138 10.24 2.33 -26.76
C ILE A 138 9.71 1.19 -27.62
N PHE A 139 8.88 0.33 -27.05
CA PHE A 139 8.27 -0.79 -27.78
C PHE A 139 7.47 -0.30 -28.98
N TYR A 140 6.66 0.75 -28.82
CA TYR A 140 5.93 1.38 -29.93
C TYR A 140 6.87 1.96 -30.99
N ALA A 141 7.95 2.63 -30.60
CA ALA A 141 8.90 3.20 -31.55
C ALA A 141 9.63 2.13 -32.39
N PHE A 142 9.91 0.96 -31.82
CA PHE A 142 10.56 -0.14 -32.53
C PHE A 142 9.60 -1.03 -33.31
N ARG A 143 8.45 -1.38 -32.73
CA ARG A 143 7.51 -2.36 -33.30
C ARG A 143 6.44 -1.73 -34.17
N GLY A 144 6.07 -0.47 -33.89
CA GLY A 144 4.92 0.21 -34.50
C GLY A 144 3.58 -0.30 -33.97
N ARG A 145 2.51 0.02 -34.70
CA ARG A 145 1.16 -0.52 -34.49
C ARG A 145 1.06 -1.91 -35.07
N ILE A 146 0.37 -2.83 -34.39
CA ILE A 146 -0.01 -4.13 -34.95
C ILE A 146 -1.21 -3.90 -35.87
N GLU A 147 -0.95 -3.92 -37.18
CA GLU A 147 -1.97 -3.76 -38.23
C GLU A 147 -2.68 -5.08 -38.51
N ILE A 148 -3.88 -4.99 -39.10
CA ILE A 148 -4.64 -6.17 -39.53
C ILE A 148 -3.99 -6.74 -40.80
N GLU A 149 -3.64 -8.03 -40.81
CA GLU A 149 -3.13 -8.69 -42.00
C GLU A 149 -4.26 -8.94 -43.02
N GLY A 150 -4.32 -8.12 -44.07
CA GLY A 150 -5.23 -8.30 -45.21
C GLY A 150 -6.20 -7.13 -45.45
N GLU A 151 -7.08 -7.28 -46.43
CA GLU A 151 -8.10 -6.27 -46.72
C GLU A 151 -9.28 -6.36 -45.73
N LYS A 152 -9.78 -5.20 -45.29
CA LYS A 152 -10.98 -5.12 -44.46
C LYS A 152 -12.18 -5.52 -45.30
N THR A 153 -12.94 -6.49 -44.81
CA THR A 153 -14.13 -7.03 -45.51
C THR A 153 -15.34 -6.11 -45.45
N GLY A 154 -15.34 -5.16 -44.50
CA GLY A 154 -16.49 -4.31 -44.19
C GLY A 154 -17.60 -5.02 -43.40
N ARG A 155 -17.45 -6.31 -43.08
CA ARG A 155 -18.34 -7.08 -42.21
C ARG A 155 -17.85 -7.03 -40.78
N THR A 156 -18.78 -7.02 -39.83
CA THR A 156 -18.46 -7.00 -38.39
C THR A 156 -19.11 -8.15 -37.63
N PHE A 157 -18.50 -8.49 -36.50
CA PHE A 157 -19.08 -9.35 -35.48
C PHE A 157 -19.28 -8.58 -34.18
N THR A 158 -20.45 -8.74 -33.57
CA THR A 158 -20.71 -8.27 -32.21
C THR A 158 -19.86 -9.06 -31.22
N ARG A 159 -18.88 -8.39 -30.62
CA ARG A 159 -17.97 -8.99 -29.64
C ARG A 159 -18.42 -8.76 -28.21
N PHE A 160 -18.91 -7.56 -27.93
CA PHE A 160 -19.35 -7.14 -26.59
C PHE A 160 -20.69 -6.42 -26.66
N SER A 161 -21.62 -6.86 -25.82
CA SER A 161 -22.93 -6.24 -25.65
C SER A 161 -22.85 -4.89 -24.92
N ASP A 162 -23.94 -4.11 -24.98
CA ASP A 162 -24.03 -2.80 -24.34
C ASP A 162 -23.76 -2.84 -22.84
N ILE A 163 -24.26 -3.87 -22.15
CA ILE A 163 -24.08 -4.03 -20.70
C ILE A 163 -22.63 -4.41 -20.34
N GLU A 164 -21.97 -5.23 -21.16
CA GLU A 164 -20.55 -5.56 -21.00
C GLU A 164 -19.68 -4.31 -21.19
N ARG A 165 -19.99 -3.49 -22.21
CA ARG A 165 -19.30 -2.22 -22.46
C ARG A 165 -19.54 -1.21 -21.35
N PHE A 166 -20.77 -1.09 -20.84
CA PHE A 166 -21.07 -0.24 -19.69
C PHE A 166 -20.24 -0.66 -18.46
N GLY A 167 -20.20 -1.96 -18.13
CA GLY A 167 -19.39 -2.48 -17.04
C GLY A 167 -17.90 -2.15 -17.21
N HIS A 168 -17.37 -2.33 -18.42
CA HIS A 168 -15.99 -1.98 -18.76
C HIS A 168 -15.71 -0.48 -18.58
N TRP A 169 -16.54 0.40 -19.14
CA TRP A 169 -16.31 1.84 -19.07
C TRP A 169 -16.54 2.43 -17.67
N LEU A 170 -17.46 1.84 -16.90
CA LEU A 170 -17.60 2.16 -15.47
C LEU A 170 -16.32 1.78 -14.71
N LEU A 171 -15.76 0.60 -14.98
CA LEU A 171 -14.52 0.14 -14.35
C LEU A 171 -13.32 0.99 -14.77
N ALA A 172 -13.13 1.22 -16.07
CA ALA A 172 -12.02 1.98 -16.61
C ALA A 172 -12.08 3.46 -16.18
N GLY A 173 -13.25 4.09 -16.29
CA GLY A 173 -13.44 5.49 -15.90
C GLY A 173 -13.21 5.70 -14.41
N SER A 174 -13.79 4.84 -13.56
CA SER A 174 -13.56 4.91 -12.12
C SER A 174 -12.09 4.65 -11.76
N PHE A 175 -11.44 3.64 -12.37
CA PHE A 175 -10.03 3.34 -12.15
C PHE A 175 -9.11 4.51 -12.49
N LEU A 176 -9.33 5.19 -13.63
CA LEU A 176 -8.50 6.35 -14.01
C LEU A 176 -8.61 7.48 -12.99
N VAL A 177 -9.82 7.78 -12.53
CA VAL A 177 -10.03 8.83 -11.52
C VAL A 177 -9.41 8.43 -10.17
N LEU A 178 -9.59 7.17 -9.75
CA LEU A 178 -8.99 6.64 -8.52
C LEU A 178 -7.46 6.62 -8.58
N GLY A 179 -6.89 6.23 -9.71
CA GLY A 179 -5.45 6.21 -9.95
C GLY A 179 -4.86 7.63 -9.86
N ILE A 180 -5.48 8.61 -10.52
CA ILE A 180 -5.03 10.02 -10.46
C ILE A 180 -5.12 10.55 -9.03
N THR A 181 -6.26 10.40 -8.36
CA THR A 181 -6.46 10.89 -6.99
C THR A 181 -5.55 10.18 -5.99
N GLY A 182 -5.30 8.88 -6.16
CA GLY A 182 -4.34 8.10 -5.36
C GLY A 182 -2.90 8.58 -5.54
N LEU A 183 -2.48 8.86 -6.78
CA LEU A 183 -1.15 9.41 -7.07
C LEU A 183 -0.98 10.82 -6.50
N ILE A 184 -2.01 11.67 -6.55
CA ILE A 184 -2.01 13.00 -5.91
C ILE A 184 -1.82 12.85 -4.39
N SER A 185 -2.51 11.89 -3.76
CA SER A 185 -2.37 11.61 -2.32
C SER A 185 -0.97 11.07 -1.96
N LEU A 186 -0.38 10.26 -2.84
CA LEU A 186 0.94 9.67 -2.64
C LEU A 186 2.08 10.70 -2.80
N PHE A 187 2.09 11.45 -3.92
CA PHE A 187 3.19 12.37 -4.27
C PHE A 187 2.97 13.80 -3.77
N GLY A 188 1.74 14.15 -3.36
CA GLY A 188 1.33 15.52 -3.09
C GLY A 188 2.23 16.30 -2.14
N ARG A 189 2.63 15.68 -1.03
CA ARG A 189 3.50 16.34 -0.03
C ARG A 189 4.91 16.65 -0.56
N LYS A 190 5.51 15.74 -1.34
CA LYS A 190 6.92 15.84 -1.78
C LYS A 190 7.06 16.56 -3.12
N VAL A 191 6.02 16.57 -3.95
CA VAL A 191 6.07 17.15 -5.30
C VAL A 191 5.16 18.37 -5.41
N LEU A 192 3.90 18.28 -4.97
CA LEU A 192 2.92 19.36 -5.21
C LEU A 192 3.08 20.52 -4.22
N ILE A 193 3.34 20.25 -2.93
CA ILE A 193 3.52 21.32 -1.93
C ILE A 193 4.73 22.22 -2.28
N PRO A 194 5.92 21.71 -2.63
CA PRO A 194 7.05 22.57 -3.01
C PRO A 194 6.80 23.42 -4.26
N VAL A 195 5.95 22.96 -5.17
CA VAL A 195 5.68 23.64 -6.45
C VAL A 195 4.54 24.65 -6.35
N PHE A 196 3.46 24.30 -5.63
CA PHE A 196 2.21 25.06 -5.62
C PHE A 196 1.87 25.67 -4.25
N GLY A 197 2.61 25.32 -3.20
CA GLY A 197 2.34 25.76 -1.82
C GLY A 197 1.29 24.94 -1.09
N HIS A 198 1.18 25.18 0.22
CA HIS A 198 0.27 24.44 1.10
C HIS A 198 -1.20 24.70 0.82
N ASP A 199 -1.58 25.95 0.53
CA ASP A 199 -3.00 26.32 0.37
C ASP A 199 -3.60 25.70 -0.88
N ALA A 200 -2.90 25.77 -2.01
CA ALA A 200 -3.33 25.14 -3.26
C ALA A 200 -3.42 23.61 -3.12
N PHE A 201 -2.42 22.99 -2.49
CA PHE A 201 -2.45 21.55 -2.25
C PHE A 201 -3.57 21.14 -1.29
N SER A 202 -3.86 21.93 -0.26
CA SER A 202 -4.95 21.67 0.69
C SER A 202 -6.30 21.59 -0.03
N ALA A 203 -6.63 22.58 -0.86
CA ALA A 203 -7.86 22.59 -1.67
C ALA A 203 -7.94 21.36 -2.59
N LEU A 204 -6.84 21.06 -3.29
CA LEU A 204 -6.76 19.88 -4.17
C LEU A 204 -6.92 18.57 -3.39
N ALA A 205 -6.27 18.43 -2.24
CA ALA A 205 -6.31 17.22 -1.41
C ALA A 205 -7.72 16.96 -0.86
N VAL A 206 -8.45 18.00 -0.46
CA VAL A 206 -9.84 17.87 0.00
C VAL A 206 -10.72 17.31 -1.12
N VAL A 207 -10.67 17.91 -2.31
CA VAL A 207 -11.48 17.49 -3.45
C VAL A 207 -11.10 16.07 -3.90
N THR A 208 -9.82 15.81 -4.08
CA THR A 208 -9.34 14.50 -4.57
C THR A 208 -9.62 13.38 -3.58
N LYS A 209 -9.50 13.61 -2.27
CA LYS A 209 -9.89 12.62 -1.25
C LYS A 209 -11.40 12.34 -1.29
N TRP A 210 -12.23 13.38 -1.40
CA TRP A 210 -13.68 13.20 -1.50
C TRP A 210 -14.05 12.40 -2.76
N ILE A 211 -13.45 12.74 -3.90
CA ILE A 211 -13.64 12.00 -5.16
C ILE A 211 -13.20 10.54 -5.00
N HIS A 212 -12.01 10.30 -4.44
CA HIS A 212 -11.45 8.96 -4.27
C HIS A 212 -12.37 8.06 -3.45
N ASN A 213 -12.85 8.58 -2.31
CA ASN A 213 -13.72 7.83 -1.42
C ASN A 213 -15.07 7.49 -2.06
N ASN A 214 -15.66 8.42 -2.82
CA ASN A 214 -17.00 8.21 -3.40
C ASN A 214 -16.96 7.38 -4.69
N ILE A 215 -15.96 7.57 -5.55
CA ILE A 215 -15.85 6.81 -6.81
C ILE A 215 -15.41 5.36 -6.56
N SER A 216 -14.78 5.07 -5.42
CA SER A 216 -14.40 3.70 -5.04
C SER A 216 -15.58 2.72 -5.08
N TRP A 217 -16.79 3.17 -4.71
CA TRP A 217 -18.01 2.36 -4.77
C TRP A 217 -18.41 1.98 -6.19
N ALA A 218 -18.28 2.93 -7.13
CA ALA A 218 -18.52 2.65 -8.54
C ALA A 218 -17.51 1.64 -9.10
N PHE A 219 -16.24 1.75 -8.72
CA PHE A 219 -15.19 0.79 -9.09
C PHE A 219 -15.49 -0.62 -8.56
N MET A 220 -15.84 -0.75 -7.28
CA MET A 220 -16.21 -2.03 -6.66
C MET A 220 -17.42 -2.67 -7.34
N LEU A 221 -18.46 -1.88 -7.64
CA LEU A 221 -19.62 -2.37 -8.38
C LEU A 221 -19.25 -2.83 -9.80
N ALA A 222 -18.42 -2.05 -10.51
CA ALA A 222 -17.97 -2.38 -11.85
C ALA A 222 -17.14 -3.67 -11.90
N LEU A 223 -16.31 -3.92 -10.89
CA LEU A 223 -15.57 -5.18 -10.74
C LEU A 223 -16.52 -6.39 -10.67
N ILE A 224 -17.61 -6.27 -9.90
CA ILE A 224 -18.61 -7.34 -9.78
C ILE A 224 -19.31 -7.57 -11.13
N ILE A 225 -19.73 -6.49 -11.79
CA ILE A 225 -20.38 -6.57 -13.11
C ILE A 225 -19.46 -7.30 -14.10
N VAL A 226 -18.22 -6.81 -14.26
CA VAL A 226 -17.25 -7.38 -15.19
C VAL A 226 -16.94 -8.85 -14.86
N PHE A 227 -16.80 -9.19 -13.58
CA PHE A 227 -16.59 -10.57 -13.16
C PHE A 227 -17.75 -11.48 -13.61
N VAL A 228 -19.00 -11.10 -13.29
CA VAL A 228 -20.18 -11.92 -13.62
C VAL A 228 -20.30 -12.16 -15.12
N PHE A 229 -20.10 -11.12 -15.94
CA PHE A 229 -20.24 -11.26 -17.39
C PHE A 229 -19.10 -12.01 -18.06
N TRP A 230 -17.86 -11.90 -17.55
CA TRP A 230 -16.69 -12.38 -18.28
C TRP A 230 -15.98 -13.59 -17.68
N VAL A 231 -16.26 -13.97 -16.42
CA VAL A 231 -15.50 -15.04 -15.74
C VAL A 231 -15.53 -16.36 -16.50
N ILE A 232 -16.68 -16.76 -17.04
CA ILE A 232 -16.83 -18.05 -17.76
C ILE A 232 -15.92 -18.09 -18.99
N HIS A 233 -15.78 -16.98 -19.69
CA HIS A 233 -14.92 -16.89 -20.88
C HIS A 233 -13.43 -16.71 -20.54
N ASN A 234 -13.10 -16.40 -19.28
CA ASN A 234 -11.74 -16.15 -18.82
C ASN A 234 -11.14 -17.28 -17.97
N ILE A 235 -11.80 -18.44 -17.88
CA ILE A 235 -11.24 -19.62 -17.24
C ILE A 235 -10.01 -20.10 -18.06
N PRO A 236 -8.82 -20.21 -17.46
CA PRO A 236 -7.64 -20.71 -18.14
C PRO A 236 -7.84 -22.14 -18.64
N ASN A 237 -7.40 -22.42 -19.87
CA ASN A 237 -7.51 -23.71 -20.50
C ASN A 237 -6.22 -24.10 -21.25
N ARG A 238 -6.15 -25.34 -21.73
CA ARG A 238 -4.93 -25.86 -22.39
C ARG A 238 -4.54 -25.09 -23.65
N LYS A 239 -5.48 -24.46 -24.35
CA LYS A 239 -5.20 -23.67 -25.55
C LYS A 239 -4.44 -22.39 -25.20
N ASP A 240 -4.68 -21.84 -24.00
CA ASP A 240 -3.96 -20.68 -23.50
C ASP A 240 -2.46 -20.97 -23.28
N LEU A 241 -2.12 -22.18 -22.84
CA LEU A 241 -0.71 -22.61 -22.72
C LEU A 241 -0.03 -22.64 -24.08
N VAL A 242 -0.72 -23.11 -25.13
CA VAL A 242 -0.19 -23.10 -26.50
C VAL A 242 0.01 -21.67 -27.00
N TRP A 243 -0.93 -20.78 -26.70
CA TRP A 243 -0.82 -19.35 -27.03
C TRP A 243 0.41 -18.71 -26.35
N LEU A 244 0.63 -19.01 -25.06
CA LEU A 244 1.78 -18.52 -24.29
C LEU A 244 3.11 -19.09 -24.79
N MET A 245 3.17 -20.39 -25.11
CA MET A 245 4.37 -21.01 -25.69
C MET A 245 4.76 -20.40 -27.04
N ARG A 246 3.79 -19.85 -27.79
CA ARG A 246 4.03 -19.11 -29.04
C ARG A 246 4.27 -17.61 -28.83
N GLY A 247 4.50 -17.17 -27.59
CA GLY A 247 4.80 -15.77 -27.28
C GLY A 247 3.68 -14.79 -27.66
N GLY A 248 2.44 -15.28 -27.74
CA GLY A 248 1.29 -14.45 -28.07
C GLY A 248 1.24 -13.88 -29.49
N GLY A 249 2.06 -14.39 -30.40
CA GLY A 249 2.16 -13.89 -31.79
C GLY A 249 2.97 -12.60 -31.94
N ILE A 250 3.53 -12.06 -30.85
CA ILE A 250 4.34 -10.84 -30.86
C ILE A 250 5.70 -11.08 -31.51
N PHE A 251 6.24 -12.29 -31.36
CA PHE A 251 7.53 -12.71 -31.90
C PHE A 251 7.32 -13.91 -32.85
N GLY A 252 7.43 -13.70 -34.16
CA GLY A 252 7.43 -14.80 -35.15
C GLY A 252 6.35 -14.81 -36.23
N GLY A 253 5.58 -13.72 -36.40
CA GLY A 253 4.76 -13.51 -37.61
C GLY A 253 3.57 -14.46 -37.78
N GLY A 254 2.89 -14.82 -36.69
CA GLY A 254 1.65 -15.59 -36.77
C GLY A 254 0.79 -15.43 -35.53
N HIS A 255 -0.52 -15.41 -35.73
CA HIS A 255 -1.50 -15.24 -34.65
C HIS A 255 -1.90 -16.61 -34.08
N PRO A 256 -1.53 -16.94 -32.82
CA PRO A 256 -1.91 -18.21 -32.25
C PRO A 256 -3.44 -18.28 -32.08
N PRO A 257 -4.07 -19.43 -32.38
CA PRO A 257 -5.52 -19.55 -32.32
C PRO A 257 -6.03 -19.26 -30.91
N ALA A 258 -7.06 -18.40 -30.81
CA ALA A 258 -7.61 -17.96 -29.53
C ALA A 258 -9.14 -17.99 -29.52
N THR A 259 -9.70 -18.27 -28.34
CA THR A 259 -11.14 -18.16 -28.04
C THR A 259 -11.56 -16.69 -27.89
N LYS A 260 -12.79 -16.40 -27.43
CA LYS A 260 -13.29 -15.01 -27.22
C LYS A 260 -12.27 -14.10 -26.53
N PHE A 261 -11.54 -14.63 -25.54
CA PHE A 261 -10.35 -14.01 -24.97
C PHE A 261 -9.10 -14.86 -25.23
N ASN A 262 -7.98 -14.20 -25.54
CA ASN A 262 -6.66 -14.84 -25.62
C ASN A 262 -6.00 -14.94 -24.22
N ALA A 263 -4.89 -15.68 -24.12
CA ALA A 263 -4.25 -15.91 -22.81
C ALA A 263 -3.78 -14.61 -22.13
N GLY A 264 -3.25 -13.64 -22.89
CA GLY A 264 -2.87 -12.34 -22.35
C GLY A 264 -4.06 -11.56 -21.77
N GLN A 265 -5.18 -11.53 -22.48
CA GLN A 265 -6.41 -10.92 -22.00
C GLN A 265 -6.94 -11.60 -20.72
N LYS A 266 -6.84 -12.94 -20.63
CA LYS A 266 -7.20 -13.69 -19.41
C LYS A 266 -6.30 -13.36 -18.23
N ILE A 267 -4.99 -13.20 -18.46
CA ILE A 267 -4.05 -12.76 -17.41
C ILE A 267 -4.44 -11.37 -16.90
N VAL A 268 -4.74 -10.44 -17.80
CA VAL A 268 -5.19 -9.09 -17.41
C VAL A 268 -6.52 -9.15 -16.66
N PHE A 269 -7.48 -9.95 -17.12
CA PHE A 269 -8.75 -10.15 -16.42
C PHE A 269 -8.52 -10.60 -14.97
N TRP A 270 -7.75 -11.67 -14.75
CA TRP A 270 -7.48 -12.17 -13.40
C TRP A 270 -6.65 -11.20 -12.57
N ALA A 271 -5.70 -10.48 -13.17
CA ALA A 271 -4.96 -9.43 -12.47
C ALA A 271 -5.89 -8.32 -12.00
N VAL A 272 -6.80 -7.84 -12.84
CA VAL A 272 -7.79 -6.81 -12.48
C VAL A 272 -8.75 -7.30 -11.40
N ILE A 273 -9.26 -8.53 -11.51
CA ILE A 273 -10.15 -9.11 -10.50
C ILE A 273 -9.43 -9.27 -9.17
N VAL A 274 -8.28 -9.94 -9.13
CA VAL A 274 -7.58 -10.23 -7.87
C VAL A 274 -7.02 -8.96 -7.24
N LEU A 275 -6.26 -8.16 -8.01
CA LEU A 275 -5.65 -6.93 -7.49
C LEU A 275 -6.71 -5.87 -7.20
N GLY A 276 -7.72 -5.73 -8.06
CA GLY A 276 -8.83 -4.79 -7.86
C GLY A 276 -9.66 -5.14 -6.62
N THR A 277 -9.97 -6.42 -6.38
CA THR A 277 -10.61 -6.85 -5.13
C THR A 277 -9.69 -6.59 -3.93
N SER A 278 -8.38 -6.85 -4.04
CA SER A 278 -7.43 -6.59 -2.96
C SER A 278 -7.32 -5.09 -2.59
N ILE A 279 -7.30 -4.21 -3.58
CA ILE A 279 -7.35 -2.75 -3.40
C ILE A 279 -8.68 -2.35 -2.76
N SER A 280 -9.79 -2.95 -3.21
CA SER A 280 -11.13 -2.66 -2.67
C SER A 280 -11.24 -3.05 -1.19
N VAL A 281 -10.76 -4.24 -0.82
CA VAL A 281 -10.78 -4.74 0.56
C VAL A 281 -9.87 -3.89 1.46
N SER A 282 -8.63 -3.60 1.03
CA SER A 282 -7.75 -2.69 1.78
C SER A 282 -8.29 -1.25 1.84
N GLY A 283 -8.97 -0.78 0.80
CA GLY A 283 -9.63 0.53 0.75
C GLY A 283 -10.81 0.64 1.72
N LEU A 284 -11.62 -0.41 1.85
CA LEU A 284 -12.68 -0.49 2.86
C LEU A 284 -12.11 -0.45 4.28
N SER A 285 -11.01 -1.14 4.54
CA SER A 285 -10.29 -1.02 5.82
C SER A 285 -9.79 0.40 6.07
N LEU A 286 -9.29 1.10 5.06
CA LEU A 286 -8.89 2.51 5.21
C LEU A 286 -10.06 3.48 5.39
N LEU A 287 -11.25 3.17 4.85
CA LEU A 287 -12.46 3.96 5.05
C LEU A 287 -13.04 3.77 6.47
N PHE A 288 -12.96 2.55 7.01
CA PHE A 288 -13.47 2.21 8.34
C PHE A 288 -12.38 1.54 9.20
N PRO A 289 -11.32 2.28 9.57
CA PRO A 289 -10.10 1.73 10.17
C PRO A 289 -10.25 1.10 11.55
N PHE A 290 -11.41 1.25 12.18
CA PHE A 290 -11.71 0.68 13.49
C PHE A 290 -12.76 -0.43 13.44
N GLU A 291 -13.27 -0.73 12.24
CA GLU A 291 -14.30 -1.75 12.01
C GLU A 291 -13.73 -2.95 11.23
N PHE A 292 -12.80 -2.70 10.30
CA PHE A 292 -12.19 -3.75 9.46
C PHE A 292 -10.69 -3.88 9.70
N ASN A 293 -10.31 -4.85 10.54
CA ASN A 293 -8.92 -5.23 10.82
C ASN A 293 -8.56 -6.51 10.04
N ILE A 294 -7.85 -6.36 8.92
CA ILE A 294 -7.52 -7.45 8.00
C ILE A 294 -6.16 -8.08 8.35
N PHE A 295 -5.16 -7.26 8.68
CA PHE A 295 -3.78 -7.69 8.90
C PHE A 295 -3.61 -8.37 10.24
N GLY A 296 -4.16 -7.83 11.33
CA GLY A 296 -4.06 -8.47 12.65
C GLY A 296 -4.61 -9.89 12.64
N HIS A 297 -5.79 -10.11 12.05
CA HIS A 297 -6.37 -11.44 11.90
C HIS A 297 -5.54 -12.35 10.97
N THR A 298 -5.07 -11.81 9.84
CA THR A 298 -4.22 -12.57 8.90
C THR A 298 -2.90 -12.99 9.55
N PHE A 299 -2.26 -12.10 10.30
CA PHE A 299 -0.98 -12.36 10.97
C PHE A 299 -1.13 -13.40 12.08
N ALA A 300 -2.18 -13.30 12.91
CA ALA A 300 -2.50 -14.33 13.89
C ALA A 300 -2.68 -15.70 13.21
N THR A 301 -3.49 -15.75 12.16
CA THR A 301 -3.74 -16.99 11.41
C THR A 301 -2.44 -17.58 10.85
N LEU A 302 -1.60 -16.77 10.21
CA LEU A 302 -0.32 -17.24 9.64
C LEU A 302 0.67 -17.71 10.72
N ASN A 303 0.68 -17.05 11.88
CA ASN A 303 1.49 -17.45 13.02
C ASN A 303 1.01 -18.78 13.60
N ASP A 304 -0.30 -18.99 13.72
CA ASP A 304 -0.90 -20.24 14.22
C ASP A 304 -0.57 -21.43 13.31
N PHE A 305 -0.54 -21.22 11.99
CA PHE A 305 -0.11 -22.22 11.01
C PHE A 305 1.42 -22.40 10.95
N GLY A 306 2.20 -21.54 11.62
CA GLY A 306 3.67 -21.57 11.59
C GLY A 306 4.27 -21.27 10.21
N VAL A 307 3.54 -20.55 9.34
CA VAL A 307 3.94 -20.31 7.93
C VAL A 307 5.30 -19.63 7.85
N MET A 308 5.57 -18.67 8.72
CA MET A 308 6.86 -17.97 8.76
C MET A 308 8.01 -18.92 9.13
N GLY A 309 7.73 -19.92 9.97
CA GLY A 309 8.70 -20.95 10.34
C GLY A 309 9.11 -21.84 9.17
N TRP A 310 8.24 -22.04 8.17
CA TRP A 310 8.57 -22.83 6.97
C TRP A 310 9.69 -22.20 6.13
N VAL A 311 9.86 -20.89 6.23
CA VAL A 311 10.88 -20.10 5.51
C VAL A 311 11.98 -19.57 6.44
N GLY A 312 12.02 -20.03 7.69
CA GLY A 312 13.04 -19.65 8.67
C GLY A 312 12.96 -18.20 9.14
N LEU A 313 11.76 -17.61 9.11
CA LEU A 313 11.51 -16.23 9.53
C LEU A 313 10.78 -16.18 10.88
N ASP A 314 10.98 -15.08 11.61
CA ASP A 314 10.27 -14.80 12.85
C ASP A 314 8.75 -14.67 12.61
N PRO A 315 7.91 -14.96 13.63
CA PRO A 315 6.47 -14.71 13.55
C PRO A 315 6.13 -13.26 13.20
N LEU A 316 5.02 -13.07 12.50
CA LEU A 316 4.51 -11.73 12.15
C LEU A 316 4.09 -10.97 13.41
N PRO A 317 4.20 -9.63 13.43
CA PRO A 317 3.87 -8.82 14.61
C PRO A 317 2.39 -8.98 14.97
N TYR A 318 2.11 -9.43 16.20
CA TYR A 318 0.76 -9.58 16.73
C TYR A 318 0.79 -9.50 18.27
N PRO A 319 -0.19 -8.84 18.93
CA PRO A 319 -1.32 -8.10 18.34
C PRO A 319 -0.87 -6.77 17.70
N LEU A 320 -1.64 -6.28 16.73
CA LEU A 320 -1.42 -4.97 16.10
C LEU A 320 -2.23 -3.89 16.81
N ALA A 321 -1.62 -2.73 17.04
CA ALA A 321 -2.36 -1.53 17.42
C ALA A 321 -3.21 -1.02 16.24
N PRO A 322 -4.34 -0.31 16.48
CA PRO A 322 -5.20 0.19 15.39
C PRO A 322 -4.46 1.03 14.34
N GLN A 323 -3.45 1.79 14.74
CA GLN A 323 -2.65 2.61 13.85
C GLN A 323 -1.67 1.77 13.01
N GLU A 324 -1.13 0.68 13.57
CA GLU A 324 -0.27 -0.26 12.84
C GLU A 324 -1.06 -1.02 11.78
N GLU A 325 -2.29 -1.41 12.11
CA GLU A 325 -3.26 -1.98 11.17
C GLU A 325 -3.47 -1.03 9.97
N MET A 326 -3.71 0.25 10.23
CA MET A 326 -3.85 1.27 9.18
C MET A 326 -2.57 1.45 8.34
N GLN A 327 -1.39 1.33 8.94
CA GLN A 327 -0.10 1.44 8.24
C GLN A 327 0.09 0.29 7.25
N PHE A 328 -0.21 -0.95 7.67
CA PHE A 328 -0.18 -2.10 6.78
C PHE A 328 -1.24 -2.01 5.68
N ALA A 329 -2.47 -1.60 6.01
CA ALA A 329 -3.52 -1.38 5.02
C ALA A 329 -3.12 -0.33 3.99
N GLN A 330 -2.56 0.79 4.43
CA GLN A 330 -2.10 1.86 3.53
C GLN A 330 -0.95 1.40 2.64
N LEU A 331 0.03 0.68 3.21
CA LEU A 331 1.16 0.12 2.47
C LEU A 331 0.67 -0.81 1.37
N TRP A 332 -0.16 -1.80 1.75
CA TRP A 332 -0.68 -2.81 0.84
C TRP A 332 -1.50 -2.17 -0.27
N HIS A 333 -2.43 -1.28 0.09
CA HIS A 333 -3.26 -0.56 -0.86
C HIS A 333 -2.42 0.21 -1.89
N ALA A 334 -1.39 0.93 -1.43
CA ALA A 334 -0.51 1.70 -2.31
C ALA A 334 0.30 0.80 -3.25
N VAL A 335 0.92 -0.26 -2.75
CA VAL A 335 1.74 -1.18 -3.55
C VAL A 335 0.91 -1.88 -4.61
N ILE A 336 -0.23 -2.47 -4.23
CA ILE A 336 -1.10 -3.18 -5.18
C ILE A 336 -1.67 -2.20 -6.22
N SER A 337 -2.05 -0.98 -5.81
CA SER A 337 -2.52 0.05 -6.74
C SER A 337 -1.46 0.44 -7.78
N LEU A 338 -0.19 0.58 -7.39
CA LEU A 338 0.90 0.88 -8.30
C LEU A 338 1.14 -0.25 -9.31
N VAL A 339 1.14 -1.51 -8.84
CA VAL A 339 1.27 -2.69 -9.70
C VAL A 339 0.11 -2.78 -10.68
N LEU A 340 -1.14 -2.63 -10.22
CA LEU A 340 -2.30 -2.65 -11.09
C LEU A 340 -2.26 -1.51 -12.11
N THR A 341 -1.85 -0.30 -11.70
CA THR A 341 -1.70 0.85 -12.61
C THR A 341 -0.70 0.56 -13.73
N ALA A 342 0.44 -0.07 -13.42
CA ALA A 342 1.41 -0.46 -14.45
C ALA A 342 0.82 -1.49 -15.44
N ILE A 343 0.08 -2.49 -14.96
CA ILE A 343 -0.63 -3.46 -15.81
C ILE A 343 -1.66 -2.76 -16.69
N ILE A 344 -2.41 -1.81 -16.14
CA ILE A 344 -3.43 -1.06 -16.86
C ILE A 344 -2.82 -0.17 -17.94
N PHE A 345 -1.61 0.39 -17.77
CA PHE A 345 -0.92 1.07 -18.87
C PHE A 345 -0.67 0.15 -20.06
N ALA A 346 -0.21 -1.09 -19.81
CA ALA A 346 -0.02 -2.07 -20.88
C ALA A 346 -1.36 -2.48 -21.53
N HIS A 347 -2.42 -2.63 -20.73
CA HIS A 347 -3.77 -2.92 -21.24
C HIS A 347 -4.32 -1.80 -22.12
N ILE A 348 -4.23 -0.54 -21.67
CA ILE A 348 -4.65 0.65 -22.44
C ILE A 348 -3.85 0.71 -23.74
N TYR A 349 -2.53 0.53 -23.67
CA TYR A 349 -1.67 0.53 -24.86
C TYR A 349 -2.15 -0.49 -25.90
N LEU A 350 -2.30 -1.76 -25.52
CA LEU A 350 -2.74 -2.82 -26.45
C LEU A 350 -4.19 -2.62 -26.93
N GLY A 351 -5.08 -2.07 -26.10
CA GLY A 351 -6.46 -1.83 -26.44
C GLY A 351 -6.72 -0.56 -27.27
N THR A 352 -5.70 0.28 -27.50
CA THR A 352 -5.86 1.57 -28.21
C THR A 352 -4.86 1.74 -29.35
N VAL A 353 -3.62 2.11 -29.01
CA VAL A 353 -2.60 2.54 -29.97
C VAL A 353 -1.77 1.35 -30.47
N GLY A 354 -1.58 0.32 -29.65
CA GLY A 354 -0.74 -0.83 -29.95
C GLY A 354 -1.33 -1.79 -30.98
N MET A 355 -2.65 -1.85 -31.12
CA MET A 355 -3.34 -2.78 -32.03
C MET A 355 -4.44 -2.08 -32.82
N GLU A 356 -4.46 -2.30 -34.13
CA GLU A 356 -5.52 -1.79 -35.01
C GLU A 356 -6.85 -2.51 -34.75
N GLY A 357 -7.96 -1.76 -34.80
CA GLY A 357 -9.32 -2.27 -34.59
C GLY A 357 -9.66 -2.70 -33.16
N ALA A 358 -8.67 -2.84 -32.26
CA ALA A 358 -8.90 -3.30 -30.89
C ALA A 358 -9.82 -2.37 -30.08
N PHE A 359 -9.74 -1.05 -30.31
CA PHE A 359 -10.60 -0.08 -29.61
C PHE A 359 -12.08 -0.25 -29.97
N ASP A 360 -12.39 -0.62 -31.23
CA ASP A 360 -13.77 -0.73 -31.72
C ASP A 360 -14.57 -1.78 -30.92
N ALA A 361 -13.90 -2.84 -30.47
CA ALA A 361 -14.47 -3.83 -29.57
C ALA A 361 -15.15 -3.22 -28.34
N MET A 362 -14.55 -2.18 -27.72
CA MET A 362 -15.10 -1.51 -26.54
C MET A 362 -15.84 -0.21 -26.88
N GLY A 363 -15.49 0.45 -27.98
CA GLY A 363 -16.16 1.66 -28.45
C GLY A 363 -17.55 1.35 -28.99
N THR A 364 -17.63 0.52 -30.02
CA THR A 364 -18.89 0.20 -30.73
C THR A 364 -19.47 -1.15 -30.34
N GLY A 365 -18.67 -2.04 -29.76
CA GLY A 365 -19.08 -3.43 -29.46
C GLY A 365 -18.83 -4.38 -30.63
N GLU A 366 -18.47 -3.83 -31.79
CA GLU A 366 -18.29 -4.54 -33.05
C GLU A 366 -16.81 -4.64 -33.41
N VAL A 367 -16.41 -5.77 -33.98
CA VAL A 367 -15.05 -5.96 -34.52
C VAL A 367 -15.11 -6.38 -35.97
N GLU A 368 -14.13 -5.96 -36.76
CA GLU A 368 -14.00 -6.35 -38.16
C GLU A 368 -13.72 -7.85 -38.30
N GLU A 369 -14.29 -8.50 -39.33
CA GLU A 369 -14.23 -9.94 -39.52
C GLU A 369 -12.80 -10.49 -39.72
N THR A 370 -11.97 -9.83 -40.53
CA THR A 370 -10.54 -10.18 -40.71
C THR A 370 -9.79 -10.09 -39.38
N TRP A 371 -9.97 -9.00 -38.62
CA TRP A 371 -9.37 -8.86 -37.30
C TRP A 371 -9.79 -10.01 -36.35
N ALA A 372 -11.07 -10.37 -36.36
CA ALA A 372 -11.60 -11.44 -35.52
C ALA A 372 -11.01 -12.81 -35.92
N ARG A 373 -10.87 -13.09 -37.21
CA ARG A 373 -10.27 -14.34 -37.70
C ARG A 373 -8.79 -14.42 -37.36
N GLU A 374 -8.07 -13.32 -37.49
CA GLU A 374 -6.65 -13.21 -37.19
C GLU A 374 -6.39 -13.40 -35.69
N HIS A 375 -7.06 -12.63 -34.84
CA HIS A 375 -6.75 -12.59 -33.41
C HIS A 375 -7.52 -13.61 -32.56
N HIS A 376 -8.66 -14.10 -33.08
CA HIS A 376 -9.64 -14.90 -32.35
C HIS A 376 -10.28 -15.98 -33.24
N SER A 377 -9.48 -16.67 -34.07
CA SER A 377 -9.95 -17.68 -35.04
C SER A 377 -10.94 -18.71 -34.46
N LEU A 378 -10.65 -19.26 -33.28
CA LEU A 378 -11.52 -20.26 -32.64
C LEU A 378 -12.88 -19.69 -32.24
N TRP A 379 -12.92 -18.40 -31.87
CA TRP A 379 -14.18 -17.71 -31.57
C TRP A 379 -15.01 -17.48 -32.83
N VAL A 380 -14.37 -17.16 -33.96
CA VAL A 380 -15.07 -17.04 -35.24
C VAL A 380 -15.67 -18.38 -35.66
N GLU A 381 -14.91 -19.47 -35.55
CA GLU A 381 -15.41 -20.83 -35.81
C GLU A 381 -16.63 -21.15 -34.92
N GLU A 382 -16.61 -20.79 -33.64
CA GLU A 382 -17.75 -20.97 -32.72
C GLU A 382 -18.99 -20.20 -33.20
N ILE A 383 -18.84 -18.96 -33.65
CA ILE A 383 -19.95 -18.14 -34.18
C ILE A 383 -20.52 -18.76 -35.46
N GLU A 384 -19.66 -19.15 -36.40
CA GLU A 384 -20.08 -19.74 -37.68
C GLU A 384 -20.80 -21.06 -37.48
N ASN A 385 -20.29 -21.92 -36.60
CA ASN A 385 -20.93 -23.18 -36.24
C ASN A 385 -22.29 -22.96 -35.56
N ALA A 386 -22.41 -21.93 -34.71
CA ALA A 386 -23.67 -21.57 -34.07
C ALA A 386 -24.70 -21.10 -35.11
N LYS A 387 -24.30 -20.25 -36.07
CA LYS A 387 -25.16 -19.78 -37.17
C LYS A 387 -25.61 -20.94 -38.06
N ALA A 388 -24.70 -21.83 -38.44
CA ALA A 388 -25.02 -23.00 -39.26
C ALA A 388 -26.05 -23.92 -38.56
N LYS A 389 -25.86 -24.16 -37.26
CA LYS A 389 -26.79 -24.97 -36.44
C LYS A 389 -28.17 -24.33 -36.28
N GLN A 390 -28.24 -23.01 -36.28
CA GLN A 390 -29.50 -22.29 -36.23
C GLN A 390 -30.23 -22.38 -37.57
N GLN A 391 -29.52 -22.16 -38.69
CA GLN A 391 -30.08 -22.33 -40.04
C GLN A 391 -30.59 -23.75 -40.26
N SER A 392 -29.85 -24.78 -39.83
CA SER A 392 -30.29 -26.17 -39.95
C SER A 392 -31.51 -26.53 -39.08
N LYS A 393 -31.86 -25.72 -38.09
CA LYS A 393 -33.08 -25.90 -37.28
C LYS A 393 -34.31 -25.22 -37.89
N GLU A 394 -34.09 -24.24 -38.75
CA GLU A 394 -35.14 -23.43 -39.40
C GLU A 394 -35.55 -24.01 -40.76
N THR A 395 -34.66 -24.81 -41.38
CA THR A 395 -34.92 -25.66 -42.55
C THR A 395 -35.43 -27.03 -42.13
#